data_AF-A0A4Q1EYL4-F1
#
_entry.id   AF-A0A4Q1EYL4-F1
#
_cell.length_a   1.000
_cell.length_b   1.000
_cell.length_c   1.000
_cell.angle_alpha   90.00
_cell.angle_beta   90.00
_cell.angle_gamma   90.00
#
_symmetry.space_group_name_H-M   'P 1'
#
loop_
_entity.id
_entity.type
_entity.pdbx_description
1 polymer ?
#
loop_
_entity_poly.entity_id
_entity_poly.type
_entity_poly.pdbx_seq_one_letter_code
_entity_poly.pdbx_strand_id
1 'polypeptide(L)'
;MKEKLEQLLGLIKINILLILTSSILFTFIAPLIFTLKLDLIDFTETGQIGDTIGGITAPFINVLNAILIYIAFTEQLKANNLLKEQIDGEDRKEQGRLQNIETLIKFDIIHNIVPNLQSLKAEIEQFFINRETGMLGTYSTFPELNDEIFVNLNHSDLLKIFGNRFKYVTQIYLYVNYIKSLTPLNISHKYPTDRNSLALIRLNEQQYNALKSRHIEKINLELTNIKNRTIDACLTNCYRIIDTNENIFTEMEEIYY
;
A
#
# COMPACT_ATOMS: atom_id res chain seq x y z
N MET A 1 -26.24 -25.01 40.73
CA MET A 1 -25.27 -26.08 40.36
C MET A 1 -24.28 -25.58 39.29
N LYS A 2 -24.73 -24.98 38.18
CA LYS A 2 -23.84 -24.38 37.16
C LYS A 2 -22.91 -23.27 37.68
N GLU A 3 -23.42 -22.36 38.52
CA GLU A 3 -22.65 -21.23 39.06
C GLU A 3 -21.48 -21.64 39.97
N LYS A 4 -21.69 -22.64 40.84
CA LYS A 4 -20.62 -23.24 41.66
C LYS A 4 -19.58 -23.97 40.80
N LEU A 5 -20.02 -24.60 39.70
CA LEU A 5 -19.12 -25.28 38.77
C LEU A 5 -18.23 -24.27 38.03
N GLU A 6 -18.78 -23.12 37.60
CA GLU A 6 -18.01 -22.06 36.94
C GLU A 6 -17.02 -21.38 37.89
N GLN A 7 -17.41 -21.11 39.14
CA GLN A 7 -16.50 -20.59 40.16
C GLN A 7 -15.34 -21.56 40.43
N LEU A 8 -15.63 -22.85 40.52
CA LEU A 8 -14.63 -23.89 40.75
C LEU A 8 -13.69 -24.06 39.54
N LEU A 9 -14.23 -24.02 38.31
CA LEU A 9 -13.44 -24.00 37.08
C LEU A 9 -12.54 -22.75 36.98
N GLY A 10 -13.02 -21.59 37.42
CA GLY A 10 -12.23 -20.36 37.48
C GLY A 10 -11.04 -20.47 38.43
N LEU A 11 -11.25 -21.03 39.63
CA LEU A 11 -10.18 -21.29 40.60
C LEU A 11 -9.15 -22.30 40.09
N ILE A 12 -9.59 -23.37 39.40
CA ILE A 12 -8.70 -24.35 38.78
C ILE A 12 -7.85 -23.70 37.70
N LYS A 13 -8.44 -22.86 36.84
CA LYS A 13 -7.71 -22.17 35.76
C LYS A 13 -6.63 -21.21 36.30
N ILE A 14 -6.96 -20.44 37.34
CA ILE A 14 -6.03 -19.49 37.97
C ILE A 14 -4.85 -20.23 38.61
N ASN A 15 -5.11 -21.37 39.24
CA ASN A 15 -4.11 -22.14 39.97
C ASN A 15 -3.51 -23.30 39.18
N ILE A 16 -3.76 -23.39 37.87
CA ILE A 16 -3.38 -24.57 37.07
C ILE A 16 -1.87 -24.82 37.09
N LEU A 17 -1.06 -23.76 37.09
CA LEU A 17 0.39 -23.85 37.16
C LEU A 17 0.86 -24.40 38.52
N LEU A 18 0.23 -23.97 39.62
CA LEU A 18 0.53 -24.47 40.97
C LEU A 18 0.11 -25.94 41.11
N ILE A 19 -1.06 -26.30 40.58
CA ILE A 19 -1.55 -27.68 40.58
C ILE A 19 -0.57 -28.57 39.81
N LEU A 20 -0.20 -28.20 38.58
CA LEU A 20 0.74 -28.97 37.76
C LEU A 20 2.11 -29.11 38.43
N THR A 21 2.65 -28.03 39.00
CA THR A 21 3.95 -28.05 39.67
C THR A 21 3.91 -28.91 40.94
N SER A 22 2.83 -28.81 41.73
CA SER A 22 2.65 -29.64 42.93
C SER A 22 2.51 -31.12 42.60
N SER A 23 1.82 -31.48 41.51
CA SER A 23 1.67 -32.87 41.05
C SER A 23 2.99 -33.47 40.57
N ILE A 24 3.81 -32.68 39.87
CA ILE A 24 5.15 -33.11 39.44
C ILE A 24 6.03 -33.35 40.67
N LEU A 25 6.06 -32.40 41.60
CA LEU A 25 6.83 -32.52 42.84
C LEU A 25 6.37 -33.73 43.68
N PHE A 26 5.06 -33.94 43.76
CA PHE A 26 4.47 -35.07 44.47
C PHE A 26 4.88 -36.42 43.84
N THR A 27 4.99 -36.51 42.51
CA THR A 27 5.47 -37.74 41.84
C THR A 27 6.84 -38.20 42.34
N PHE A 28 7.74 -37.26 42.67
CA PHE A 28 9.07 -37.58 43.21
C PHE A 28 9.08 -37.83 44.72
N ILE A 29 8.21 -37.13 45.47
CA ILE A 29 8.15 -37.22 46.93
C ILE A 29 7.31 -38.43 47.39
N ALA A 30 6.32 -38.85 46.61
CA ALA A 30 5.38 -39.91 46.96
C ALA A 30 6.05 -41.27 47.23
N PRO A 31 7.01 -41.76 46.40
CA PRO A 31 7.72 -43.00 46.71
C PRO A 31 8.47 -42.92 48.04
N LEU A 32 9.06 -41.77 48.38
CA LEU A 32 9.74 -41.57 49.67
C LEU A 32 8.72 -41.66 50.81
N ILE A 33 7.63 -40.90 50.76
CA ILE A 33 6.60 -40.89 51.80
C ILE A 33 6.00 -42.30 52.02
N PHE A 34 5.72 -43.04 50.95
CA PHE A 34 5.07 -44.36 51.03
C PHE A 34 6.02 -45.53 51.29
N THR A 35 7.34 -45.32 51.27
CA THR A 35 8.34 -46.35 51.65
C THR A 35 8.94 -46.14 53.03
N LEU A 36 8.65 -45.02 53.71
CA LEU A 36 9.02 -44.81 55.10
C LEU A 36 8.13 -45.63 56.05
N LYS A 37 8.77 -46.45 56.90
CA LYS A 37 8.09 -47.19 57.97
C LYS A 37 7.75 -46.22 59.11
N LEU A 38 6.48 -45.86 59.24
CA LEU A 38 5.96 -45.04 60.34
C LEU A 38 5.27 -45.97 61.35
N ASP A 39 5.60 -45.84 62.63
CA ASP A 39 5.14 -46.75 63.72
C ASP A 39 3.61 -46.85 63.88
N LEU A 40 2.84 -45.97 63.21
CA LEU A 40 1.37 -45.92 63.25
C LEU A 40 0.71 -46.52 61.98
N ILE A 41 1.40 -46.62 60.85
CA ILE A 41 0.86 -47.10 59.57
C ILE A 41 1.95 -47.82 58.78
N ASP A 42 1.78 -49.14 58.57
CA ASP A 42 2.72 -49.97 57.80
C ASP A 42 2.20 -50.19 56.37
N PHE A 43 2.88 -49.59 55.39
CA PHE A 43 2.56 -49.75 53.96
C PHE A 43 3.38 -50.86 53.28
N THR A 44 4.27 -51.55 54.00
CA THR A 44 5.25 -52.50 53.44
C THR A 44 4.60 -53.67 52.69
N GLU A 45 3.39 -54.08 53.06
CA GLU A 45 2.65 -55.18 52.42
C GLU A 45 1.51 -54.71 51.48
N THR A 46 1.31 -53.40 51.34
CA THR A 46 0.17 -52.83 50.59
C THR A 46 0.39 -52.72 49.08
N GLY A 47 1.58 -53.08 48.59
CA GLY A 47 1.95 -53.03 47.17
C GLY A 47 0.98 -53.80 46.26
N GLN A 48 0.53 -54.99 46.68
CA GLN A 48 -0.44 -55.79 45.91
C GLN A 48 -1.80 -55.10 45.74
N ILE A 49 -2.22 -54.29 46.71
CA ILE A 49 -3.47 -53.50 46.62
C ILE A 49 -3.28 -52.37 45.61
N GLY A 50 -2.14 -51.68 45.65
CA GLY A 50 -1.76 -50.65 44.68
C GLY A 50 -1.68 -51.20 43.26
N ASP A 51 -1.06 -52.36 43.07
CA ASP A 51 -0.94 -53.05 41.78
C ASP A 51 -2.31 -53.48 41.23
N THR A 52 -3.21 -53.92 42.11
CA THR A 52 -4.58 -54.32 41.71
C THR A 52 -5.42 -53.11 41.31
N ILE A 53 -5.37 -52.02 42.08
CA ILE A 53 -6.06 -50.77 41.76
C ILE A 53 -5.48 -50.17 40.47
N GLY A 54 -4.16 -50.09 40.35
CA GLY A 54 -3.47 -49.60 39.15
C GLY A 54 -3.78 -50.44 37.91
N GLY A 55 -3.73 -51.77 38.03
CA GLY A 55 -4.03 -52.70 36.94
C GLY A 55 -5.48 -52.62 36.45
N ILE A 56 -6.45 -52.47 37.36
CA ILE A 56 -7.87 -52.35 37.00
C ILE A 56 -8.19 -50.94 36.47
N THR A 57 -7.60 -49.89 37.04
CA THR A 57 -7.92 -48.50 36.65
C THR A 57 -7.17 -48.02 35.41
N ALA A 58 -5.97 -48.57 35.12
CA ALA A 58 -5.15 -48.12 33.99
C ALA A 58 -5.87 -48.17 32.64
N PRO A 59 -6.62 -49.21 32.25
CA PRO A 59 -7.39 -49.21 31.01
C PRO A 59 -8.42 -48.07 30.93
N PHE A 60 -9.12 -47.76 32.02
CA PHE A 60 -10.11 -46.68 32.07
C PHE A 60 -9.46 -45.30 31.97
N ILE A 61 -8.34 -45.09 32.69
CA ILE A 61 -7.55 -43.84 32.61
C ILE A 61 -7.01 -43.65 31.19
N ASN A 62 -6.53 -44.72 30.55
CA ASN A 62 -6.03 -44.65 29.18
C ASN A 62 -7.13 -44.28 28.17
N VAL A 63 -8.33 -44.84 28.33
CA VAL A 63 -9.48 -44.47 27.50
C VAL A 63 -9.88 -43.00 27.74
N LEU A 64 -9.93 -42.56 29.00
CA LEU A 64 -10.21 -41.15 29.32
C LEU A 64 -9.16 -40.22 28.73
N ASN A 65 -7.87 -40.56 28.81
CA ASN A 65 -6.79 -39.80 28.21
C ASN A 65 -6.93 -39.74 26.69
N ALA A 66 -7.25 -40.86 26.02
CA ALA A 66 -7.47 -40.88 24.58
C ALA A 66 -8.64 -39.97 24.16
N ILE A 67 -9.74 -39.99 24.92
CA ILE A 67 -10.90 -39.11 24.69
C ILE A 67 -10.51 -37.63 24.88
N LEU A 68 -9.79 -37.30 25.97
CA LEU A 68 -9.36 -35.93 26.24
C LEU A 68 -8.40 -35.41 25.16
N ILE A 69 -7.46 -36.24 24.72
CA ILE A 69 -6.54 -35.94 23.63
C ILE A 69 -7.33 -35.69 22.33
N TYR A 70 -8.30 -36.54 22.01
CA TYR A 70 -9.15 -36.36 20.83
C TYR A 70 -9.93 -35.04 20.87
N ILE A 71 -10.50 -34.69 22.02
CA ILE A 71 -11.21 -33.40 22.22
C ILE A 71 -10.23 -32.23 22.04
N ALA A 72 -9.06 -32.30 22.67
CA ALA A 72 -8.04 -31.26 22.57
C ALA A 72 -7.58 -31.04 21.13
N PHE A 73 -7.29 -32.11 20.38
CA PHE A 73 -6.94 -32.00 18.97
C PHE A 73 -8.07 -31.42 18.12
N THR A 74 -9.32 -31.79 18.40
CA THR A 74 -10.49 -31.26 17.71
C THR A 74 -10.61 -29.75 17.91
N GLU A 75 -10.44 -29.25 19.13
CA GLU A 75 -10.47 -27.81 19.41
C GLU A 75 -9.27 -27.07 18.80
N GLN A 76 -8.08 -27.68 18.79
CA GLN A 76 -6.91 -27.12 18.10
C GLN A 76 -7.17 -26.98 16.59
N LEU A 77 -7.77 -27.99 15.94
CA LEU A 77 -8.12 -27.94 14.52
C LEU A 77 -9.13 -26.82 14.23
N LYS A 78 -10.16 -26.68 15.08
CA LYS A 78 -11.13 -25.58 14.96
C LYS A 78 -10.45 -24.21 15.09
N ALA A 79 -9.59 -24.03 16.08
CA ALA A 79 -8.85 -22.78 16.27
C ALA A 79 -7.96 -22.44 15.07
N ASN A 80 -7.27 -23.43 14.50
CA ASN A 80 -6.45 -23.26 13.31
C ASN A 80 -7.29 -22.87 12.08
N ASN A 81 -8.46 -23.48 11.89
CA ASN A 81 -9.36 -23.12 10.80
C ASN A 81 -9.89 -21.69 10.94
N LEU A 82 -10.30 -21.30 12.14
CA LEU A 82 -10.74 -19.92 12.43
C LEU A 82 -9.63 -18.90 12.18
N LEU A 83 -8.40 -19.20 12.62
CA LEU A 83 -7.24 -18.32 12.37
C LEU A 83 -6.96 -18.19 10.87
N LYS A 84 -7.04 -19.28 10.12
CA LYS A 84 -6.86 -19.27 8.67
C LYS A 84 -7.93 -18.41 7.98
N GLU A 85 -9.20 -18.56 8.36
CA GLU A 85 -10.29 -17.75 7.82
C GLU A 85 -10.13 -16.26 8.10
N GLN A 86 -9.58 -15.91 9.28
CA GLN A 86 -9.26 -14.52 9.63
C GLN A 86 -8.15 -13.95 8.76
N ILE A 87 -7.04 -14.68 8.60
CA ILE A 87 -5.90 -14.28 7.75
C ILE A 87 -6.37 -14.13 6.30
N ASP A 88 -7.07 -15.13 5.76
CA ASP A 88 -7.60 -15.09 4.40
C ASP A 88 -8.58 -13.91 4.22
N GLY A 89 -9.32 -13.54 5.27
CA GLY A 89 -10.21 -12.38 5.29
C GLY A 89 -9.47 -11.05 5.26
N GLU A 90 -8.38 -10.93 6.00
CA GLU A 90 -7.51 -9.75 6.00
C GLU A 90 -6.78 -9.59 4.66
N ASP A 91 -6.24 -10.68 4.12
CA ASP A 91 -5.57 -10.71 2.81
C ASP A 91 -6.53 -10.27 1.70
N ARG A 92 -7.78 -10.75 1.70
CA ARG A 92 -8.81 -10.31 0.74
C ARG A 92 -9.10 -8.82 0.86
N LYS A 93 -9.18 -8.27 2.09
CA LYS A 93 -9.41 -6.83 2.30
C LYS A 93 -8.22 -6.01 1.81
N GLU A 94 -6.99 -6.46 2.07
CA GLU A 94 -5.79 -5.80 1.59
C GLU A 94 -5.73 -5.81 0.06
N GLN A 95 -5.99 -6.96 -0.57
CA GLN A 95 -6.06 -7.07 -2.03
C GLN A 95 -7.10 -6.13 -2.62
N GLY A 96 -8.31 -6.08 -2.05
CA GLY A 96 -9.35 -5.15 -2.50
C GLY A 96 -8.95 -3.69 -2.36
N ARG A 97 -8.26 -3.32 -1.27
CA ARG A 97 -7.71 -1.97 -1.09
C ARG A 97 -6.67 -1.64 -2.16
N LEU A 98 -5.74 -2.56 -2.43
CA LEU A 98 -4.69 -2.37 -3.44
C LEU A 98 -5.28 -2.26 -4.86
N GLN A 99 -6.28 -3.08 -5.18
CA GLN A 99 -7.03 -2.99 -6.44
C GLN A 99 -7.73 -1.63 -6.59
N ASN A 100 -8.40 -1.15 -5.54
CA ASN A 100 -9.03 0.17 -5.57
C ASN A 100 -8.01 1.29 -5.83
N ILE A 101 -6.83 1.22 -5.21
CA ILE A 101 -5.75 2.19 -5.46
C ILE A 101 -5.28 2.10 -6.92
N GLU A 102 -5.08 0.90 -7.46
CA GLU A 102 -4.70 0.71 -8.85
C GLU A 102 -5.72 1.33 -9.81
N THR A 103 -7.01 1.07 -9.57
CA THR A 103 -8.11 1.64 -10.35
C THR A 103 -8.12 3.16 -10.29
N LEU A 104 -7.96 3.75 -9.10
CA LEU A 104 -7.92 5.20 -8.94
C LEU A 104 -6.76 5.84 -9.71
N ILE A 105 -5.56 5.26 -9.62
CA ILE A 105 -4.38 5.76 -10.35
C ILE A 105 -4.59 5.65 -11.86
N LYS A 106 -5.05 4.50 -12.35
CA LYS A 106 -5.31 4.31 -13.78
C LYS A 106 -6.39 5.27 -14.28
N PHE A 107 -7.47 5.43 -13.52
CA PHE A 107 -8.54 6.37 -13.81
C PHE A 107 -8.01 7.80 -13.93
N ASP A 108 -7.21 8.25 -12.95
CA ASP A 108 -6.61 9.58 -12.94
C ASP A 108 -5.68 9.80 -14.15
N ILE A 109 -4.84 8.80 -14.46
CA ILE A 109 -3.95 8.87 -15.63
C ILE A 109 -4.77 8.98 -16.93
N ILE A 110 -5.78 8.15 -17.12
CA ILE A 110 -6.56 8.05 -18.36
C ILE A 110 -7.49 9.25 -18.55
N HIS A 111 -8.19 9.67 -17.50
CA HIS A 111 -9.27 10.64 -17.63
C HIS A 111 -8.85 12.08 -17.29
N ASN A 112 -7.77 12.27 -16.53
CA ASN A 112 -7.30 13.60 -16.16
C ASN A 112 -5.94 13.90 -16.79
N ILE A 113 -4.91 13.10 -16.50
CA ILE A 113 -3.52 13.45 -16.84
C ILE A 113 -3.30 13.43 -18.35
N VAL A 114 -3.59 12.31 -19.02
CA VAL A 114 -3.33 12.16 -20.46
C VAL A 114 -4.08 13.21 -21.30
N PRO A 115 -5.40 13.42 -21.13
CA PRO A 115 -6.13 14.44 -21.89
C PRO A 115 -5.60 15.86 -21.65
N ASN A 116 -5.28 16.22 -20.40
CA ASN A 116 -4.74 17.54 -20.07
C ASN A 116 -3.35 17.75 -20.68
N LEU A 117 -2.49 16.73 -20.68
CA LEU A 117 -1.18 16.79 -21.33
C LEU A 117 -1.30 16.93 -22.86
N GLN A 118 -2.27 16.26 -23.48
CA GLN A 118 -2.55 16.37 -24.90
C GLN A 118 -3.10 17.75 -25.27
N SER A 119 -4.07 18.27 -24.50
CA SER A 119 -4.58 19.64 -24.66
C SER A 119 -3.44 20.65 -24.57
N LEU A 120 -2.60 20.51 -23.54
CA LEU A 120 -1.46 21.39 -23.34
C LEU A 120 -0.48 21.34 -24.53
N LYS A 121 -0.19 20.15 -25.03
CA LYS A 121 0.68 19.98 -26.20
C LYS A 121 0.12 20.73 -27.41
N ALA A 122 -1.18 20.63 -27.65
CA ALA A 122 -1.86 21.33 -28.74
C ALA A 122 -1.88 22.85 -28.54
N GLU A 123 -2.10 23.34 -27.32
CA GLU A 123 -2.05 24.78 -26.99
C GLU A 123 -0.65 25.37 -27.24
N ILE A 124 0.40 24.66 -26.86
CA ILE A 124 1.79 25.07 -27.14
C ILE A 124 2.04 25.12 -28.65
N GLU A 125 1.51 24.18 -29.43
CA GLU A 125 1.60 24.21 -30.90
C GLU A 125 0.88 25.41 -31.51
N GLN A 126 -0.35 25.69 -31.05
CA GLN A 126 -1.12 26.86 -31.48
C GLN A 126 -0.43 28.17 -31.12
N PHE A 127 0.28 28.24 -29.98
CA PHE A 127 1.09 29.39 -29.62
C PHE A 127 2.20 29.68 -30.64
N PHE A 128 2.88 28.64 -31.13
CA PHE A 128 3.92 28.80 -32.14
C PHE A 128 3.35 29.26 -33.49
N ILE A 129 2.21 28.72 -33.92
CA ILE A 129 1.53 29.11 -35.18
C ILE A 129 1.07 30.56 -35.13
N ASN A 130 0.39 30.97 -34.06
CA ASN A 130 -0.18 32.32 -33.96
C ASN A 130 0.89 33.42 -33.78
N ARG A 131 2.10 33.08 -33.31
CA ARG A 131 3.21 34.04 -33.14
C ARG A 131 3.78 34.58 -34.44
N GLU A 132 3.50 33.98 -35.61
CA GLU A 132 3.81 34.61 -36.90
C GLU A 132 3.11 35.97 -37.07
N THR A 133 2.04 36.25 -36.31
CA THR A 133 1.31 37.53 -36.33
C THR A 133 1.78 38.55 -35.28
N GLY A 134 2.78 38.23 -34.45
CA GLY A 134 3.45 39.19 -33.55
C GLY A 134 2.68 39.60 -32.28
N MET A 135 1.46 39.09 -32.04
CA MET A 135 0.72 39.28 -30.79
C MET A 135 0.82 38.03 -29.90
N LEU A 136 1.30 38.21 -28.68
CA LEU A 136 1.16 37.22 -27.63
C LEU A 136 -0.30 37.21 -27.20
N GLY A 137 -1.05 36.20 -27.66
CA GLY A 137 -2.33 35.88 -27.04
C GLY A 137 -2.09 35.67 -25.54
N THR A 138 -2.81 36.40 -24.69
CA THR A 138 -2.94 36.04 -23.29
C THR A 138 -3.75 34.75 -23.26
N TYR A 139 -3.07 33.61 -23.42
CA TYR A 139 -3.72 32.31 -23.33
C TYR A 139 -4.15 32.13 -21.87
N SER A 140 -5.46 32.26 -21.65
CA SER A 140 -6.10 32.13 -20.36
C SER A 140 -6.06 30.67 -19.91
N THR A 141 -5.60 30.49 -18.67
CA THR A 141 -5.76 29.33 -17.79
C THR A 141 -5.29 27.98 -18.35
N PHE A 142 -4.18 27.53 -17.78
CA PHE A 142 -3.64 26.18 -17.94
C PHE A 142 -4.65 25.14 -17.44
N PRO A 143 -4.73 23.96 -18.09
CA PRO A 143 -5.50 22.85 -17.54
C PRO A 143 -5.05 22.56 -16.10
N GLU A 144 -6.01 22.47 -15.17
CA GLU A 144 -5.72 22.05 -13.81
C GLU A 144 -5.31 20.57 -13.84
N LEU A 145 -4.03 20.31 -13.59
CA LEU A 145 -3.54 18.96 -13.34
C LEU A 145 -3.82 18.62 -11.87
N ASN A 146 -4.74 17.66 -11.65
CA ASN A 146 -5.07 17.12 -10.33
C ASN A 146 -4.04 16.06 -9.93
N ASP A 147 -3.34 16.29 -8.82
CA ASP A 147 -2.30 15.41 -8.27
C ASP A 147 -2.56 15.00 -6.81
N GLU A 148 -3.69 15.39 -6.22
CA GLU A 148 -4.00 15.17 -4.80
C GLU A 148 -4.11 13.69 -4.41
N ILE A 149 -4.47 12.83 -5.39
CA ILE A 149 -4.56 11.38 -5.20
C ILE A 149 -3.18 10.79 -4.86
N PHE A 150 -2.10 11.29 -5.47
CA PHE A 150 -0.76 10.72 -5.31
C PHE A 150 -0.07 11.15 -4.01
N VAL A 151 -0.28 12.38 -3.56
CA VAL A 151 0.39 12.94 -2.38
C VAL A 151 0.13 12.11 -1.12
N ASN A 152 -0.98 11.38 -1.08
CA ASN A 152 -1.41 10.61 0.08
C ASN A 152 -1.11 9.10 -0.02
N LEU A 153 -0.49 8.62 -1.10
CA LEU A 153 -0.23 7.19 -1.32
C LEU A 153 1.13 6.74 -0.79
N ASN A 154 1.16 5.59 -0.13
CA ASN A 154 2.39 4.99 0.38
C ASN A 154 3.18 4.31 -0.75
N HIS A 155 4.50 4.57 -0.82
CA HIS A 155 5.39 3.91 -1.79
C HIS A 155 5.36 2.38 -1.70
N SER A 156 5.14 1.81 -0.51
CA SER A 156 5.00 0.34 -0.37
C SER A 156 3.81 -0.21 -1.14
N ASP A 157 2.69 0.53 -1.19
CA ASP A 157 1.49 0.12 -1.91
C ASP A 157 1.71 0.21 -3.41
N LEU A 158 2.38 1.28 -3.88
CA LEU A 158 2.74 1.42 -5.29
C LEU A 158 3.67 0.30 -5.76
N LEU A 159 4.62 -0.13 -4.92
CA LEU A 159 5.50 -1.26 -5.22
C LEU A 159 4.71 -2.58 -5.29
N LYS A 160 3.78 -2.81 -4.35
CA LYS A 160 2.90 -3.99 -4.36
C LYS A 160 2.03 -4.05 -5.61
N ILE A 161 1.50 -2.91 -6.05
CA ILE A 161 0.58 -2.82 -7.20
C ILE A 161 1.33 -2.91 -8.53
N PHE A 162 2.33 -2.05 -8.73
CA PHE A 162 2.97 -1.86 -10.04
C PHE A 162 4.29 -2.62 -10.20
N GLY A 163 4.81 -3.25 -9.13
CA GLY A 163 6.12 -3.89 -9.13
C GLY A 163 7.18 -2.92 -9.64
N ASN A 164 8.03 -3.37 -10.57
CA ASN A 164 9.09 -2.54 -11.17
C ASN A 164 8.60 -1.29 -11.92
N ARG A 165 7.30 -1.20 -12.23
CA ARG A 165 6.71 -0.06 -12.94
C ARG A 165 6.32 1.09 -12.02
N PHE A 166 6.34 0.91 -10.70
CA PHE A 166 5.99 1.97 -9.74
C PHE A 166 6.82 3.25 -9.95
N LYS A 167 8.07 3.10 -10.41
CA LYS A 167 8.95 4.22 -10.79
C LYS A 167 8.33 5.14 -11.84
N TYR A 168 7.55 4.59 -12.77
CA TYR A 168 6.87 5.38 -13.80
C TYR A 168 5.72 6.17 -13.18
N VAL A 169 4.96 5.58 -12.26
CA VAL A 169 3.92 6.30 -11.51
C VAL A 169 4.52 7.50 -10.78
N THR A 170 5.59 7.31 -10.01
CA THR A 170 6.28 8.41 -9.33
C THR A 170 6.79 9.47 -10.31
N GLN A 171 7.37 9.06 -11.44
CA GLN A 171 7.83 9.99 -12.47
C GLN A 171 6.70 10.78 -13.11
N ILE A 172 5.54 10.17 -13.37
CA ILE A 172 4.34 10.86 -13.91
C ILE A 172 3.97 12.02 -12.99
N TYR A 173 3.78 11.76 -11.69
CA TYR A 173 3.37 12.81 -10.76
C TYR A 173 4.46 13.88 -10.53
N LEU A 174 5.74 13.52 -10.61
CA LEU A 174 6.83 14.51 -10.63
C LEU A 174 6.78 15.40 -11.87
N TYR A 175 6.55 14.82 -13.06
CA TYR A 175 6.38 15.60 -14.29
C TYR A 175 5.15 16.50 -14.22
N VAL A 176 4.02 15.98 -13.73
CA VAL A 176 2.78 16.75 -13.56
C VAL A 176 3.01 17.97 -12.67
N ASN A 177 3.64 17.80 -11.51
CA ASN A 177 3.94 18.90 -10.60
C ASN A 177 4.91 19.93 -11.25
N TYR A 178 5.93 19.44 -11.95
CA TYR A 178 6.84 20.31 -12.69
C TYR A 178 6.13 21.10 -13.81
N ILE A 179 5.26 20.46 -14.59
CA ILE A 179 4.46 21.11 -15.65
C ILE A 179 3.52 22.15 -15.05
N LYS A 180 2.87 21.85 -13.91
CA LYS A 180 2.01 22.78 -13.15
C LYS A 180 2.78 24.03 -12.71
N SER A 181 4.07 23.91 -12.40
CA SER A 181 4.92 25.06 -12.06
C SER A 181 5.30 25.93 -13.28
N LEU A 182 5.24 25.35 -14.48
CA LEU A 182 5.69 25.96 -15.74
C LEU A 182 4.54 26.40 -16.63
N THR A 183 3.57 27.13 -16.07
CA THR A 183 2.53 27.75 -16.88
C THR A 183 3.15 28.83 -17.80
N PRO A 184 2.78 28.94 -19.07
CA PRO A 184 2.90 30.10 -19.95
C PRO A 184 2.64 31.44 -19.29
N LEU A 185 1.75 31.52 -18.30
CA LEU A 185 1.61 32.73 -17.49
C LEU A 185 2.90 33.00 -16.69
N ASN A 186 3.41 31.99 -15.96
CA ASN A 186 4.69 32.08 -15.26
C ASN A 186 5.88 32.33 -16.21
N ILE A 187 5.89 31.69 -17.38
CA ILE A 187 6.92 31.88 -18.41
C ILE A 187 6.86 33.28 -19.01
N SER A 188 5.66 33.81 -19.26
CA SER A 188 5.42 35.17 -19.74
C SER A 188 5.86 36.21 -18.70
N HIS A 189 5.54 35.98 -17.42
CA HIS A 189 6.01 36.82 -16.31
C HIS A 189 7.54 36.77 -16.15
N LYS A 190 8.16 35.61 -16.38
CA LYS A 190 9.62 35.43 -16.33
C LYS A 190 10.33 36.16 -17.47
N TYR A 191 9.69 36.24 -18.65
CA TYR A 191 10.23 36.89 -19.84
C TYR A 191 9.22 37.90 -20.43
N PRO A 192 8.98 39.03 -19.74
CA PRO A 192 7.98 40.00 -20.17
C PRO A 192 8.37 40.58 -21.54
N THR A 193 7.41 40.69 -22.43
CA THR A 193 7.62 41.15 -23.81
C THR A 193 6.85 42.43 -24.12
N ASP A 194 5.93 42.83 -23.24
CA ASP A 194 5.25 44.10 -23.31
C ASP A 194 6.10 45.20 -22.67
N ARG A 195 5.96 46.40 -23.21
CA ARG A 195 6.78 47.55 -22.83
C ARG A 195 6.51 48.05 -21.42
N ASN A 196 5.32 47.77 -20.87
CA ASN A 196 4.89 48.26 -19.57
C ASN A 196 5.35 47.36 -18.42
N SER A 197 5.52 46.05 -18.66
CA SER A 197 5.96 45.05 -17.68
C SER A 197 7.47 44.85 -17.65
N LEU A 198 8.17 45.24 -18.72
CA LEU A 198 9.60 45.51 -18.64
C LEU A 198 9.78 46.72 -17.73
N ALA A 199 10.03 46.48 -16.44
CA ALA A 199 10.22 47.48 -15.37
C ALA A 199 11.41 48.47 -15.59
N LEU A 200 11.83 48.67 -16.83
CA LEU A 200 12.88 49.54 -17.30
C LEU A 200 12.32 50.44 -18.41
N ILE A 201 11.48 51.39 -18.01
CA ILE A 201 10.81 52.44 -18.81
C ILE A 201 11.81 53.32 -19.64
N ARG A 202 13.12 53.03 -19.63
CA ARG A 202 14.18 53.85 -20.25
C ARG A 202 14.81 53.26 -21.51
N LEU A 203 14.33 52.13 -22.04
CA LEU A 203 14.89 51.54 -23.27
C LEU A 203 14.45 52.30 -24.52
N ASN A 204 15.40 52.64 -25.38
CA ASN A 204 15.10 53.12 -26.74
C ASN A 204 14.51 51.99 -27.59
N GLU A 205 13.93 52.30 -28.76
CA GLU A 205 13.24 51.28 -29.57
C GLU A 205 14.14 50.11 -29.98
N GLN A 206 15.39 50.40 -30.34
CA GLN A 206 16.33 49.37 -30.77
C GLN A 206 16.67 48.41 -29.62
N GLN A 207 16.91 48.94 -28.42
CA GLN A 207 17.17 48.15 -27.21
C GLN A 207 15.94 47.35 -26.78
N TYR A 208 14.75 47.95 -26.87
CA TYR A 208 13.48 47.28 -26.58
C TYR A 208 13.25 46.11 -27.55
N ASN A 209 13.41 46.32 -28.85
CA ASN A 209 13.23 45.28 -29.86
C ASN A 209 14.25 44.15 -29.67
N ALA A 210 15.52 44.47 -29.41
CA ALA A 210 16.54 43.46 -29.15
C ALA A 210 16.25 42.62 -27.88
N LEU A 211 15.81 43.26 -26.80
CA LEU A 211 15.44 42.56 -25.56
C LEU A 211 14.18 41.70 -25.75
N LYS A 212 13.16 42.24 -26.43
CA LYS A 212 11.93 41.53 -26.79
C LYS A 212 12.26 40.27 -27.60
N SER A 213 13.10 40.37 -28.63
CA SER A 213 13.54 39.21 -29.42
C SER A 213 14.23 38.15 -28.56
N ARG A 214 15.12 38.55 -27.64
CA ARG A 214 15.77 37.60 -26.71
C ARG A 214 14.78 36.92 -25.77
N HIS A 215 13.79 37.66 -25.26
CA HIS A 215 12.74 37.08 -24.39
C HIS A 215 11.87 36.10 -25.17
N ILE A 216 11.49 36.44 -26.41
CA ILE A 216 10.76 35.54 -27.32
C ILE A 216 11.53 34.25 -27.55
N GLU A 217 12.85 34.33 -27.81
CA GLU A 217 13.71 33.17 -28.02
C GLU A 217 13.78 32.27 -26.77
N LYS A 218 13.93 32.86 -25.58
CA LYS A 218 13.92 32.12 -24.31
C LYS A 218 12.58 31.42 -24.05
N ILE A 219 11.47 32.11 -24.31
CA ILE A 219 10.13 31.53 -24.22
C ILE A 219 10.01 30.33 -25.17
N ASN A 220 10.47 30.47 -26.42
CA ASN A 220 10.42 29.40 -27.41
C ASN A 220 11.24 28.19 -26.95
N LEU A 221 12.46 28.40 -26.48
CA LEU A 221 13.31 27.33 -25.96
C LEU A 221 12.67 26.59 -24.79
N GLU A 222 12.09 27.32 -23.82
CA GLU A 222 11.41 26.70 -22.67
C GLU A 222 10.15 25.93 -23.09
N LEU A 223 9.29 26.51 -23.94
CA LEU A 223 8.07 25.84 -24.42
C LEU A 223 8.38 24.60 -25.27
N THR A 224 9.38 24.67 -26.15
CA THR A 224 9.82 23.51 -26.94
C THR A 224 10.38 22.41 -26.04
N ASN A 225 11.13 22.77 -24.99
CA ASN A 225 11.67 21.80 -24.03
C ASN A 225 10.56 21.14 -23.20
N ILE A 226 9.58 21.92 -22.74
CA ILE A 226 8.41 21.40 -22.02
C ILE A 226 7.66 20.42 -22.91
N LYS A 227 7.34 20.82 -24.15
CA LYS A 227 6.63 19.99 -25.11
C LYS A 227 7.37 18.68 -25.41
N ASN A 228 8.58 18.76 -25.95
CA ASN A 228 9.26 17.61 -26.56
C ASN A 228 9.99 16.73 -25.55
N ARG A 229 10.34 17.24 -24.37
CA ARG A 229 11.04 16.44 -23.34
C ARG A 229 10.16 16.10 -22.16
N THR A 230 9.37 17.04 -21.67
CA THR A 230 8.66 16.85 -20.40
C THR A 230 7.31 16.19 -20.63
N ILE A 231 6.48 16.77 -21.50
CA ILE A 231 5.14 16.25 -21.80
C ILE A 231 5.25 14.88 -22.48
N ASP A 232 6.09 14.74 -23.52
CA ASP A 232 6.24 13.47 -24.24
C ASP A 232 6.81 12.35 -23.34
N ALA A 233 7.76 12.64 -22.46
CA ALA A 233 8.25 11.67 -21.49
C ALA A 233 7.17 11.29 -20.45
N CYS A 234 6.37 12.25 -20.01
CA CYS A 234 5.26 12.00 -19.11
C CYS A 234 4.21 11.10 -19.77
N LEU A 235 3.78 11.42 -20.99
CA LEU A 235 2.85 10.60 -21.78
C LEU A 235 3.38 9.18 -21.98
N THR A 236 4.66 9.03 -22.33
CA THR A 236 5.30 7.72 -22.47
C THR A 236 5.19 6.90 -21.18
N ASN A 237 5.41 7.53 -20.03
CA ASN A 237 5.26 6.86 -18.74
C ASN A 237 3.79 6.54 -18.42
N CYS A 238 2.84 7.41 -18.76
CA CYS A 238 1.41 7.14 -18.63
C CYS A 238 1.02 5.88 -19.41
N TYR A 239 1.42 5.77 -20.68
CA TYR A 239 1.11 4.60 -21.49
C TYR A 239 1.75 3.32 -20.94
N ARG A 240 2.98 3.36 -20.41
CA ARG A 240 3.59 2.19 -19.73
C ARG A 240 2.80 1.67 -18.52
N ILE A 241 1.95 2.50 -17.91
CA ILE A 241 1.07 2.13 -16.80
C ILE A 241 -0.30 1.65 -17.32
N ILE A 242 -0.85 2.32 -18.33
CA ILE A 242 -2.17 1.99 -18.92
C ILE A 242 -2.14 0.68 -19.70
N ASP A 243 -1.10 0.46 -20.50
CA ASP A 243 -1.04 -0.51 -21.61
C ASP A 243 -0.80 -1.96 -21.14
N THR A 244 -1.48 -2.36 -20.06
CA THR A 244 -1.39 -3.72 -19.52
C THR A 244 -2.62 -4.59 -19.71
N ASN A 245 -3.66 -4.16 -20.43
CA ASN A 245 -4.76 -5.05 -20.83
C ASN A 245 -5.81 -4.49 -21.83
N GLU A 246 -5.52 -3.53 -22.71
CA GLU A 246 -6.47 -3.14 -23.77
C GLU A 246 -5.78 -2.86 -25.10
N ASN A 247 -6.21 -3.59 -26.13
CA ASN A 247 -6.04 -3.27 -27.54
C ASN A 247 -6.53 -1.84 -27.84
N ILE A 248 -5.69 -0.82 -27.64
CA ILE A 248 -5.93 0.55 -28.17
C ILE A 248 -4.66 1.05 -28.87
N PHE A 249 -4.01 0.18 -29.64
CA PHE A 249 -3.03 0.56 -30.66
C PHE A 249 -3.34 -0.16 -31.97
N THR A 250 -4.51 0.15 -32.55
CA THR A 250 -4.81 -0.22 -33.93
C THR A 250 -5.62 0.83 -34.70
N GLU A 251 -5.53 2.12 -34.37
CA GLU A 251 -6.18 3.17 -35.18
C GLU A 251 -5.35 4.45 -35.41
N MET A 252 -4.04 4.45 -35.14
CA MET A 252 -3.19 5.64 -35.39
C MET A 252 -2.05 5.46 -36.40
N GLU A 253 -1.98 4.34 -37.13
CA GLU A 253 -1.00 4.13 -38.21
C GLU A 253 -1.56 4.18 -39.64
N GLU A 254 -2.87 4.39 -39.86
CA GLU A 254 -3.45 4.43 -41.22
C GLU A 254 -3.74 5.84 -41.80
N ILE A 255 -3.27 6.92 -41.17
CA ILE A 255 -3.47 8.30 -41.71
C ILE A 255 -2.20 8.91 -42.32
N TYR A 256 -1.09 8.17 -42.39
CA TYR A 256 0.12 8.61 -43.09
C TYR A 256 0.68 7.54 -44.03
N TYR A 257 -0.11 7.16 -45.04
CA TYR A 257 0.37 6.70 -46.36
C TYR A 257 -0.57 7.16 -47.47
#